data_AF-A0A2V7Y0M8-F1
#
_entry.id   AF-A0A2V7Y0M8-F1
#
_cell.length_a   1.000
_cell.length_b   1.000
_cell.length_c   1.000
_cell.angle_alpha   90.00
_cell.angle_beta   90.00
_cell.angle_gamma   90.00
#
_symmetry.space_group_name_H-M   'P 1'
#
loop_
_entity.id
_entity.type
_entity.pdbx_description
1 polymer ?
#
loop_
_entity_poly.entity_id
_entity_poly.type
_entity_poly.pdbx_seq_one_letter_code
_entity_poly.pdbx_strand_id
1 'polypeptide(L)'
;MTDRDLQQKRYLAAGIDIAVLLAIGILFLVVGAILGFAFSSAGSTSLVGVYLPRVVAFLGALVSLGYVLGRDVVAGDRSIGKQTQGLKVVTASGAPIGFMESARRNAIFAIGSALHVISATLGLVPCRGTATRWRARAS
;
A
#
# COMPACT_ATOMS: atom_id res chain seq x y z
N MET A 1 5.90 -33.97 9.84
CA MET A 1 6.35 -32.57 9.91
C MET A 1 6.16 -32.14 11.34
N THR A 2 7.23 -31.74 12.02
CA THR A 2 7.13 -31.34 13.43
C THR A 2 6.44 -29.97 13.51
N ASP A 3 5.85 -29.63 14.66
CA ASP A 3 5.23 -28.31 14.87
C ASP A 3 6.22 -27.16 14.63
N ARG A 4 7.51 -27.40 14.89
CA ARG A 4 8.59 -26.42 14.66
C ARG A 4 8.80 -26.13 13.18
N ASP A 5 8.81 -27.16 12.33
CA ASP A 5 8.98 -26.98 10.88
C ASP A 5 7.81 -26.18 10.28
N LEU A 6 6.60 -26.40 10.78
CA LEU A 6 5.40 -25.67 10.36
C LEU A 6 5.46 -24.20 10.79
N GLN A 7 5.88 -23.95 12.03
CA GLN A 7 6.04 -22.59 12.54
C GLN A 7 7.11 -21.82 11.75
N GLN A 8 8.25 -22.45 11.45
CA GLN A 8 9.32 -21.83 10.65
C GLN A 8 8.82 -21.39 9.27
N LYS A 9 8.08 -22.25 8.57
CA LYS A 9 7.47 -21.89 7.27
C LYS A 9 6.47 -20.74 7.39
N ARG A 10 5.69 -20.68 8.47
CA ARG A 10 4.76 -19.56 8.72
C ARG A 10 5.50 -18.24 8.97
N TYR A 11 6.62 -18.26 9.70
CA TYR A 11 7.45 -17.07 9.91
C TYR A 11 8.12 -16.60 8.60
N LEU A 12 8.67 -17.52 7.81
CA LEU A 12 9.23 -17.19 6.49
C LEU A 12 8.18 -16.60 5.55
N ALA A 13 6.99 -17.19 5.50
CA ALA A 13 5.87 -16.67 4.72
C ALA A 13 5.48 -15.25 5.16
N ALA A 14 5.41 -14.99 6.47
CA ALA A 14 5.12 -13.65 7.00
C ALA A 14 6.22 -12.64 6.64
N GLY A 15 7.49 -13.04 6.68
CA GLY A 15 8.62 -12.20 6.26
C GLY A 15 8.54 -11.81 4.78
N ILE A 16 8.19 -12.76 3.90
CA ILE A 16 7.99 -12.48 2.47
C ILE A 16 6.81 -11.54 2.26
N ASP A 17 5.69 -11.75 2.96
CA ASP A 17 4.53 -10.86 2.85
C ASP A 17 4.85 -9.42 3.27
N ILE A 18 5.70 -9.24 4.30
CA ILE A 18 6.23 -7.92 4.71
C ILE A 18 7.13 -7.34 3.62
N ALA A 19 8.03 -8.14 3.04
CA ALA A 19 8.91 -7.70 1.97
C ALA A 19 8.13 -7.23 0.74
N VAL A 20 7.05 -7.93 0.37
CA VAL A 20 6.15 -7.48 -0.71
C VAL A 20 5.49 -6.15 -0.37
N LEU A 21 4.96 -6.00 0.86
CA LEU A 21 4.35 -4.74 1.29
C LEU A 21 5.35 -3.57 1.24
N LEU A 22 6.58 -3.80 1.68
CA LEU A 22 7.66 -2.80 1.60
C LEU A 22 8.03 -2.49 0.15
N ALA A 23 8.09 -3.49 -0.73
CA ALA A 23 8.39 -3.29 -2.14
C ALA A 23 7.32 -2.41 -2.83
N ILE A 24 6.04 -2.63 -2.52
CA ILE A 24 4.94 -1.77 -2.97
C ILE A 24 5.17 -0.33 -2.47
N GLY A 25 5.43 -0.16 -1.16
CA GLY A 25 5.67 1.17 -0.59
C GLY A 25 6.86 1.90 -1.21
N ILE A 26 7.99 1.21 -1.38
CA ILE A 26 9.21 1.76 -1.99
C ILE A 26 8.94 2.16 -3.44
N LEU A 27 8.23 1.33 -4.22
CA LEU A 27 7.91 1.64 -5.62
C LEU A 27 7.18 2.99 -5.73
N PHE A 28 6.10 3.18 -4.96
CA PHE A 28 5.33 4.42 -5.01
C PHE A 28 6.09 5.62 -4.42
N LEU A 29 6.92 5.40 -3.40
CA LEU A 29 7.80 6.44 -2.85
C LEU A 29 8.80 6.92 -3.89
N VAL A 30 9.46 6.00 -4.60
CA VAL A 30 10.45 6.33 -5.63
C VAL A 30 9.78 7.05 -6.80
N VAL A 31 8.65 6.53 -7.30
CA VAL A 31 7.92 7.18 -8.42
C VAL A 31 7.45 8.58 -8.00
N GLY A 32 6.88 8.73 -6.81
CA GLY A 32 6.45 10.03 -6.28
C GLY A 32 7.62 11.02 -6.13
N ALA A 33 8.77 10.56 -5.64
CA ALA A 33 9.97 11.37 -5.49
C ALA A 33 10.55 11.83 -6.84
N ILE A 34 10.61 10.93 -7.83
CA ILE A 34 11.07 11.25 -9.20
C ILE A 34 10.17 12.32 -9.81
N LEU A 35 8.84 12.15 -9.71
CA LEU A 35 7.88 13.14 -10.23
C LEU A 35 8.04 14.48 -9.50
N GLY A 36 8.12 14.46 -8.17
CA GLY A 36 8.31 15.67 -7.37
C GLY A 36 9.59 16.43 -7.74
N PHE A 37 10.68 15.71 -7.96
CA PHE A 37 11.95 16.28 -8.41
C PHE A 37 11.84 16.86 -9.81
N ALA A 38 11.28 16.12 -10.77
CA ALA A 38 11.14 16.53 -12.17
C ALA A 38 10.31 17.82 -12.34
N PHE A 39 9.21 17.95 -11.60
CA PHE A 39 8.37 19.16 -11.68
C PHE A 39 8.96 20.35 -10.91
N SER A 40 9.69 20.09 -9.82
CA SER A 40 10.38 21.15 -9.07
C SER A 40 11.57 21.72 -9.85
N SER A 41 12.35 20.87 -10.53
CA SER A 41 13.50 21.30 -11.34
C SER A 41 13.06 22.03 -12.62
N ALA A 42 11.90 21.71 -13.16
CA ALA A 42 11.29 22.42 -14.29
C ALA A 42 10.73 23.81 -13.93
N GLY A 43 10.81 24.24 -12.65
CA GLY A 43 10.20 25.50 -12.18
C GLY A 43 8.67 25.54 -12.33
N SER A 44 8.03 24.38 -12.52
CA SER A 44 6.62 24.29 -12.87
C SER A 44 5.76 24.45 -11.63
N THR A 45 5.08 25.60 -11.51
CA THR A 45 4.00 25.79 -10.51
C THR A 45 2.65 25.31 -11.03
N SER A 46 2.63 24.50 -12.08
CA SER A 46 1.39 23.96 -12.65
C SER A 46 0.68 23.06 -11.64
N LEU A 47 -0.66 23.00 -11.72
CA LEU A 47 -1.47 22.10 -10.89
C LEU A 47 -1.01 20.65 -11.04
N VAL A 48 -0.63 20.25 -12.25
CA VAL A 48 -0.12 18.90 -12.53
C VAL A 48 1.17 18.63 -11.74
N GLY A 49 2.13 19.57 -11.74
CA GLY A 49 3.38 19.39 -11.03
C GLY A 49 3.25 19.30 -9.51
N VAL A 50 2.23 19.96 -8.94
CA VAL A 50 1.97 19.93 -7.49
C VAL A 50 1.17 18.69 -7.09
N TYR A 51 0.13 18.32 -7.85
CA TYR A 51 -0.82 17.28 -7.44
C TYR A 51 -0.46 15.88 -7.95
N LEU A 52 0.20 15.75 -9.10
CA LEU A 52 0.51 14.42 -9.66
C LEU A 52 1.36 13.56 -8.70
N PRO A 53 2.45 14.08 -8.07
CA PRO A 53 3.20 13.30 -7.09
C PRO A 53 2.34 12.87 -5.87
N ARG A 54 1.40 13.73 -5.45
CA ARG A 54 0.51 13.47 -4.32
C ARG A 54 -0.54 12.41 -4.64
N VAL A 55 -1.09 12.44 -5.86
CA VAL A 55 -2.00 11.42 -6.38
C VAL A 55 -1.29 10.07 -6.45
N VAL A 56 -0.04 10.02 -6.92
CA VAL A 56 0.76 8.79 -6.94
C VAL A 56 0.97 8.24 -5.52
N ALA A 57 1.31 9.09 -4.55
CA ALA A 57 1.44 8.68 -3.16
C ALA A 57 0.12 8.14 -2.58
N PHE A 58 -1.01 8.78 -2.89
CA PHE A 58 -2.34 8.33 -2.50
C PHE A 58 -2.70 6.96 -3.11
N LEU A 59 -2.44 6.76 -4.40
CA LEU A 59 -2.63 5.47 -5.06
C LEU A 59 -1.76 4.39 -4.41
N GLY A 60 -0.51 4.70 -4.07
CA GLY A 60 0.37 3.79 -3.35
C GLY A 60 -0.17 3.38 -1.99
N ALA A 61 -0.73 4.32 -1.24
CA ALA A 61 -1.38 4.04 0.03
C ALA A 61 -2.60 3.12 -0.13
N LEU A 62 -3.44 3.35 -1.15
CA LEU A 62 -4.60 2.49 -1.44
C LEU A 62 -4.19 1.08 -1.85
N VAL A 63 -3.18 0.94 -2.72
CA VAL A 63 -2.66 -0.37 -3.13
C VAL A 63 -2.07 -1.11 -1.93
N SER A 64 -1.37 -0.42 -1.04
CA SER A 64 -0.82 -1.01 0.18
C SER A 64 -1.92 -1.53 1.11
N LEU A 65 -2.97 -0.73 1.33
CA LEU A 65 -4.13 -1.14 2.11
C LEU A 65 -4.87 -2.33 1.48
N GLY A 66 -5.10 -2.27 0.17
CA GLY A 66 -5.73 -3.35 -0.59
C GLY A 66 -4.93 -4.64 -0.51
N TYR A 67 -3.60 -4.56 -0.60
CA TYR A 67 -2.72 -5.71 -0.42
C TYR A 67 -2.86 -6.30 0.98
N VAL A 68 -2.80 -5.50 2.04
CA VAL A 68 -2.91 -6.03 3.41
C VAL A 68 -4.27 -6.72 3.65
N LEU A 69 -5.37 -6.10 3.20
CA LEU A 69 -6.71 -6.67 3.38
C LEU A 69 -6.94 -7.91 2.51
N GLY A 70 -6.42 -7.92 1.29
CA GLY A 70 -6.66 -8.96 0.30
C GLY A 70 -5.57 -10.02 0.21
N ARG A 71 -4.46 -9.93 0.97
CA ARG A 71 -3.28 -10.78 0.74
C ARG A 71 -3.57 -12.27 0.70
N ASP A 72 -4.55 -12.79 1.44
CA ASP A 72 -4.84 -14.22 1.45
C ASP A 72 -5.67 -14.70 0.26
N VAL A 73 -6.09 -13.82 -0.65
CA VAL A 73 -6.76 -14.19 -1.90
C VAL A 73 -5.92 -13.92 -3.14
N VAL A 74 -4.80 -13.21 -2.99
CA VAL A 74 -3.95 -12.75 -4.11
C VAL A 74 -3.38 -13.90 -4.94
N ALA A 75 -3.03 -15.04 -4.30
CA ALA A 75 -2.39 -16.17 -4.98
C ALA A 75 -3.22 -17.47 -4.92
N GLY A 76 -4.55 -17.36 -5.01
CA GLY A 76 -5.46 -18.52 -4.96
C GLY A 76 -5.56 -19.09 -3.55
N ASP A 77 -6.26 -18.37 -2.68
CA ASP A 77 -6.51 -18.68 -1.26
C ASP A 77 -5.26 -18.68 -0.36
N ARG A 78 -4.23 -17.95 -0.79
CA ARG A 78 -2.99 -17.75 -0.04
C ARG A 78 -2.35 -16.40 -0.41
N SER A 79 -1.47 -15.94 0.47
CA SER A 79 -0.55 -14.84 0.19
C SER A 79 0.66 -15.30 -0.59
N ILE A 80 1.39 -14.34 -1.19
CA ILE A 80 2.60 -14.61 -1.97
C ILE A 80 3.63 -15.35 -1.10
N GLY A 81 3.83 -14.93 0.14
CA GLY A 81 4.72 -15.63 1.07
C GLY A 81 4.25 -17.03 1.41
N LYS A 82 2.94 -17.27 1.52
CA LYS A 82 2.39 -18.61 1.76
C LYS A 82 2.48 -19.51 0.53
N GLN A 83 2.35 -18.94 -0.67
CA GLN A 83 2.54 -19.65 -1.92
C GLN A 83 3.94 -20.23 -2.04
N THR A 84 4.99 -19.45 -1.74
CA THR A 84 6.38 -19.92 -1.82
C THR A 84 6.71 -21.01 -0.80
N GLN A 85 5.96 -21.07 0.31
CA GLN A 85 6.12 -22.09 1.35
C GLN A 85 5.17 -23.29 1.18
N GLY A 86 4.37 -23.34 0.10
CA GLY A 86 3.40 -24.39 -0.14
C GLY A 86 2.26 -24.44 0.89
N LEU A 87 1.99 -23.32 1.58
CA LEU A 87 0.97 -23.20 2.60
C LEU A 87 -0.34 -22.68 1.99
N LYS A 88 -1.47 -23.29 2.37
CA LYS A 88 -2.81 -22.82 2.02
C LYS A 88 -3.54 -22.38 3.29
N VAL A 89 -4.34 -21.31 3.19
CA VAL A 89 -5.26 -20.93 4.26
C VAL A 89 -6.64 -21.43 3.89
N VAL A 90 -7.27 -22.18 4.79
CA VAL A 90 -8.62 -22.72 4.62
C VAL A 90 -9.47 -22.36 5.83
N THR A 91 -10.78 -22.36 5.65
CA THR A 91 -11.74 -22.24 6.76
C THR A 91 -11.69 -23.48 7.66
N ALA A 92 -12.36 -23.43 8.81
CA ALA A 92 -12.52 -24.61 9.66
C ALA A 92 -13.24 -25.78 8.96
N SER A 93 -14.08 -25.48 7.95
CA SER A 93 -14.74 -26.47 7.09
C SER A 93 -13.86 -26.96 5.92
N GLY A 94 -12.61 -26.51 5.81
CA GLY A 94 -11.70 -26.87 4.72
C GLY A 94 -11.94 -26.11 3.41
N ALA A 95 -12.90 -25.18 3.38
CA ALA A 95 -13.20 -24.37 2.21
C ALA A 95 -12.10 -23.31 1.94
N PRO A 96 -11.92 -22.88 0.68
CA PRO A 96 -11.03 -21.78 0.36
C PRO A 96 -11.44 -20.48 1.06
N ILE A 97 -10.46 -19.63 1.40
CA ILE A 97 -10.70 -18.33 2.03
C ILE A 97 -11.12 -17.31 0.98
N GLY A 98 -12.25 -16.63 1.22
CA GLY A 98 -12.70 -15.48 0.44
C GLY A 98 -12.08 -14.15 0.90
N PHE A 99 -12.40 -13.08 0.17
CA PHE A 99 -11.89 -11.75 0.47
C PHE A 99 -12.32 -11.23 1.84
N MET A 100 -13.58 -11.45 2.23
CA MET A 100 -14.12 -10.97 3.50
C MET A 100 -13.42 -11.62 4.69
N GLU A 101 -13.16 -12.92 4.62
CA GLU A 101 -12.39 -13.67 5.60
C GLU A 101 -10.94 -13.18 5.67
N SER A 102 -10.30 -12.91 4.52
CA SER A 102 -8.96 -12.31 4.50
C SER A 102 -8.94 -10.94 5.16
N ALA A 103 -9.87 -10.06 4.82
CA ALA A 103 -9.97 -8.72 5.37
C ALA A 103 -10.16 -8.75 6.90
N ARG A 104 -11.06 -9.61 7.40
CA ARG A 104 -11.28 -9.78 8.85
C ARG A 104 -10.03 -10.26 9.58
N ARG A 105 -9.30 -11.22 9.02
CA ARG A 105 -8.05 -11.75 9.60
C ARG A 105 -6.90 -10.74 9.58
N ASN A 106 -6.92 -9.83 8.61
CA ASN A 106 -5.85 -8.85 8.40
C ASN A 106 -6.19 -7.43 8.87
N ALA A 107 -7.39 -7.19 9.41
CA ALA A 107 -7.86 -5.87 9.81
C ALA A 107 -6.92 -5.17 10.81
N ILE A 108 -6.36 -5.90 11.78
CA ILE A 108 -5.40 -5.35 12.75
C ILE A 108 -4.11 -4.92 12.05
N PHE A 109 -3.63 -5.69 11.07
CA PHE A 109 -2.43 -5.35 10.31
C PHE A 109 -2.68 -4.22 9.31
N ALA A 110 -3.94 -3.98 8.94
CA ALA A 110 -4.32 -2.91 8.01
C ALA A 110 -4.28 -1.52 8.65
N ILE A 111 -4.23 -1.39 9.97
CA ILE A 111 -4.25 -0.10 10.69
C ILE A 111 -3.16 0.85 10.17
N GLY A 112 -1.92 0.37 10.05
CA GLY A 112 -0.82 1.20 9.54
C GLY A 112 -1.04 1.67 8.10
N SER A 113 -1.56 0.79 7.24
CA SER A 113 -1.90 1.15 5.85
C SER A 113 -3.10 2.10 5.78
N ALA A 114 -4.09 1.96 6.68
CA ALA A 114 -5.23 2.85 6.77
C ALA A 114 -4.82 4.25 7.22
N LEU A 115 -3.93 4.36 8.22
CA LEU A 115 -3.34 5.64 8.63
C LEU A 115 -2.54 6.29 7.49
N HIS A 116 -1.83 5.48 6.70
CA HIS A 116 -1.16 5.97 5.50
C HIS A 116 -2.16 6.55 4.49
N VAL A 117 -3.26 5.85 4.20
CA VAL A 117 -4.32 6.36 3.31
C VAL A 117 -4.90 7.69 3.83
N ILE A 118 -5.17 7.80 5.13
CA ILE A 118 -5.64 9.05 5.74
C ILE A 118 -4.61 10.16 5.53
N SER A 119 -3.35 9.92 5.85
CA SER A 119 -2.26 10.88 5.65
C SER A 119 -2.13 11.34 4.19
N ALA A 120 -2.18 10.39 3.24
CA ALA A 120 -2.10 10.69 1.81
C ALA A 120 -3.32 11.47 1.32
N THR A 121 -4.51 11.19 1.86
CA THR A 121 -5.75 11.93 1.57
C THR A 121 -5.64 13.39 2.04
N LEU A 122 -5.11 13.62 3.24
CA LEU A 122 -4.85 14.96 3.75
C LEU A 122 -3.84 15.71 2.86
N GLY A 123 -2.86 15.01 2.31
CA GLY A 123 -1.91 15.57 1.35
C GLY A 123 -2.54 16.09 0.05
N LEU A 124 -3.71 15.55 -0.35
CA LEU A 124 -4.46 16.01 -1.52
C LEU A 124 -5.23 17.30 -1.25
N VAL A 125 -5.46 17.68 0.00
CA VAL A 125 -6.22 18.90 0.33
C VAL A 125 -5.39 20.13 -0.05
N PRO A 126 -5.95 21.09 -0.82
CA PRO A 126 -5.27 22.34 -1.13
C PRO A 126 -5.07 23.18 0.15
N CYS A 127 -3.82 23.36 0.59
CA CYS A 127 -3.53 24.30 1.68
C CYS A 127 -3.60 25.75 1.17
N ARG A 128 -4.04 26.70 2.02
CA ARG A 128 -4.26 28.13 1.66
C ARG A 128 -3.05 28.80 0.96
N GLY A 129 -1.82 28.42 1.28
CA GLY A 129 -0.59 28.92 0.62
C GLY A 129 -0.48 28.55 -0.87
N THR A 130 -1.11 27.45 -1.27
CA THR A 130 -1.20 26.99 -2.67
C THR A 130 -2.24 27.78 -3.46
N ALA A 131 -3.18 28.49 -2.81
CA ALA A 131 -4.22 29.29 -3.47
C ALA A 131 -3.87 30.80 -3.50
N THR A 132 -3.14 31.30 -2.49
CA THR A 132 -2.72 32.71 -2.42
C THR A 132 -1.67 33.09 -3.46
N ARG A 133 -0.74 32.17 -3.81
CA ARG A 133 0.22 32.39 -4.91
C ARG A 133 -0.44 32.57 -6.28
N TRP A 134 -1.67 32.07 -6.46
CA TRP A 134 -2.44 32.23 -7.70
C TRP A 134 -3.17 33.56 -7.77
N ARG A 135 -3.68 34.08 -6.65
CA ARG A 135 -4.32 35.41 -6.63
C ARG A 135 -3.35 36.55 -6.91
N ALA A 136 -2.09 36.41 -6.51
CA ALA A 136 -1.08 37.44 -6.70
C ALA A 136 -0.50 37.56 -8.13
N ARG A 137 -0.83 36.62 -9.05
CA ARG A 137 -0.40 36.69 -10.47
C ARG A 137 -1.47 37.16 -11.44
N ALA A 138 -2.67 37.50 -10.94
CA ALA A 138 -3.80 37.94 -11.75
C ALA A 138 -4.00 39.46 -11.79
N SER A 139 -2.99 40.23 -11.38
CA SER A 139 -2.98 41.71 -11.39
C SER A 139 -1.85 42.24 -12.25
#